data_AF-A0A8J6H2N9-F1
#
_entry.id   AF-A0A8J6H2N9-F1
#
_cell.length_a   1.000
_cell.length_b   1.000
_cell.length_c   1.000
_cell.angle_alpha   90.00
_cell.angle_beta   90.00
_cell.angle_gamma   90.00
#
_symmetry.space_group_name_H-M   'P 1'
#
loop_
_entity.id
_entity.type
_entity.pdbx_description
1 polymer ?
#
loop_
_entity_poly.entity_id
_entity_poly.type
_entity_poly.pdbx_seq_one_letter_code
_entity_poly.pdbx_strand_id
1 'polypeptide(L)'
;MSGVNERHRIQVQRKKHFSYTLGLVKTTHVGMPGYSVLQSGSHHSTVIPDNFRARFLFSEGSHAPVYFYQFQHQPSFTKHKHLRPSHVRADHGDHGAFVFGSNLWGLKLDLTEEEKLLNRRMMKYWANFARHGNPNSEGLPYWPELGYDDQYLQLDIQPAVGRALKARKLQFWMKTLPEKIQELKRTQEKHTEL
;
A
#
# COMPACT_ATOMS: atom_id res chain seq x y z
N MET A 1 -9.95 21.44 55.88
CA MET A 1 -10.10 19.98 55.93
C MET A 1 -11.00 19.58 54.77
N SER A 2 -10.37 19.15 53.67
CA SER A 2 -10.46 17.79 53.11
C SER A 2 -11.57 17.63 52.06
N GLY A 3 -11.23 17.92 50.81
CA GLY A 3 -11.95 17.42 49.64
C GLY A 3 -11.20 16.21 49.06
N VAL A 4 -11.86 15.05 49.06
CA VAL A 4 -11.42 13.79 48.43
C VAL A 4 -12.11 13.73 47.06
N ASN A 5 -11.38 13.97 45.97
CA ASN A 5 -10.80 12.98 45.05
C ASN A 5 -11.83 12.22 44.18
N GLU A 6 -11.94 12.59 42.90
CA GLU A 6 -12.25 11.67 41.81
C GLU A 6 -11.85 12.34 40.47
N ARG A 7 -10.60 12.16 40.02
CA ARG A 7 -10.19 12.50 38.64
C ARG A 7 -9.65 11.25 37.97
N HIS A 8 -10.49 10.68 37.12
CA HIS A 8 -10.14 9.63 36.17
C HIS A 8 -9.04 10.13 35.23
N ARG A 9 -7.85 9.53 35.36
CA ARG A 9 -6.67 9.80 34.56
C ARG A 9 -6.69 8.88 33.34
N ILE A 10 -7.19 9.36 32.20
CA ILE A 10 -7.09 8.64 30.92
C ILE A 10 -5.64 8.74 30.41
N GLN A 11 -4.88 7.66 30.59
CA GLN A 11 -3.59 7.43 29.95
C GLN A 11 -3.82 7.12 28.47
N VAL A 12 -3.59 8.10 27.59
CA VAL A 12 -3.51 7.89 26.13
C VAL A 12 -2.11 7.38 25.79
N GLN A 13 -1.91 6.07 25.85
CA GLN A 13 -0.72 5.41 25.32
C GLN A 13 -0.81 5.36 23.78
N ARG A 14 -0.21 6.35 23.10
CA ARG A 14 0.01 6.30 21.64
C ARG A 14 1.10 5.26 21.33
N LYS A 15 0.70 4.05 20.93
CA LYS A 15 1.61 3.01 20.43
C LYS A 15 2.14 3.40 19.04
N LYS A 16 3.44 3.71 18.96
CA LYS A 16 4.19 3.88 17.70
C LYS A 16 4.45 2.50 17.08
N HIS A 17 4.24 2.38 15.78
CA HIS A 17 4.52 1.16 15.00
C HIS A 17 5.82 1.37 14.20
N PHE A 18 6.70 0.37 14.22
CA PHE A 18 8.00 0.34 13.52
C PHE A 18 8.00 -0.76 12.44
N SER A 19 8.72 -0.51 11.33
CA SER A 19 9.66 -1.43 10.63
C SER A 19 9.68 -1.29 9.09
N TYR A 20 10.77 -1.82 8.50
CA TYR A 20 11.55 -1.46 7.31
C TYR A 20 11.01 -1.89 5.93
N THR A 21 11.66 -1.42 4.85
CA THR A 21 11.29 -1.60 3.43
C THR A 21 12.43 -2.22 2.59
N LEU A 22 12.09 -3.20 1.74
CA LEU A 22 12.82 -3.54 0.52
C LEU A 22 11.87 -3.26 -0.66
N GLY A 23 12.09 -2.16 -1.37
CA GLY A 23 11.36 -1.81 -2.58
C GLY A 23 12.24 -2.03 -3.80
N LEU A 24 11.84 -2.94 -4.69
CA LEU A 24 12.47 -3.08 -6.01
C LEU A 24 12.12 -1.85 -6.85
N VAL A 25 13.04 -0.89 -6.88
CA VAL A 25 13.07 0.18 -7.88
C VAL A 25 14.04 -0.27 -8.97
N LYS A 26 13.53 -0.59 -10.16
CA LYS A 26 14.36 -0.65 -11.37
C LYS A 26 14.12 0.63 -12.15
N THR A 27 14.97 1.62 -11.93
CA THR A 27 15.25 2.65 -12.94
C THR A 27 16.38 2.13 -13.80
N THR A 28 16.19 2.04 -15.11
CA THR A 28 17.33 1.91 -16.03
C THR A 28 17.34 3.10 -16.96
N HIS A 29 18.40 3.90 -16.83
CA HIS A 29 19.00 4.54 -17.99
C HIS A 29 19.14 3.48 -19.11
N VAL A 30 18.63 3.86 -20.29
CA VAL A 30 18.87 3.27 -21.61
C VAL A 30 18.47 1.78 -21.76
N GLY A 31 17.30 1.52 -22.40
CA GLY A 31 17.14 0.31 -23.22
C GLY A 31 15.86 -0.52 -23.15
N MET A 32 14.84 -0.21 -22.33
CA MET A 32 13.52 -0.89 -22.40
C MET A 32 12.36 0.07 -22.12
N PRO A 33 11.19 -0.05 -22.78
CA PRO A 33 10.00 0.75 -22.47
C PRO A 33 9.59 0.51 -21.02
N GLY A 34 9.47 1.59 -20.24
CA GLY A 34 9.34 1.52 -18.78
C GLY A 34 7.94 1.15 -18.32
N TYR A 35 7.78 -0.03 -17.73
CA TYR A 35 6.53 -0.45 -17.08
C TYR A 35 6.69 -0.38 -15.55
N SER A 36 5.67 0.10 -14.82
CA SER A 36 5.70 0.19 -13.35
C SER A 36 4.46 -0.43 -12.69
N VAL A 37 4.68 -1.40 -11.79
CA VAL A 37 3.67 -1.86 -10.83
C VAL A 37 4.04 -1.27 -9.48
N LEU A 38 3.06 -0.61 -8.85
CA LEU A 38 3.24 -0.05 -7.51
C LEU A 38 2.31 -0.75 -6.54
N GLN A 39 2.90 -1.17 -5.42
CA GLN A 39 2.20 -1.76 -4.29
C GLN A 39 1.93 -0.67 -3.26
N SER A 40 0.73 -0.64 -2.69
CA SER A 40 0.50 0.06 -1.43
C SER A 40 0.54 -0.91 -0.25
N GLY A 41 1.38 -0.62 0.75
CA GLY A 41 1.28 -1.23 2.09
C GLY A 41 0.01 -0.80 2.83
N SER A 42 -0.17 -1.21 4.08
CA SER A 42 -1.29 -0.83 4.97
C SER A 42 -0.97 0.38 5.86
N HIS A 43 0.31 0.79 5.95
CA HIS A 43 0.81 1.86 6.83
C HIS A 43 0.95 3.22 6.12
N HIS A 44 0.81 4.31 6.87
CA HIS A 44 0.92 5.69 6.34
C HIS A 44 2.27 5.98 5.66
N SER A 45 3.36 5.39 6.16
CA SER A 45 4.73 5.60 5.69
C SER A 45 5.02 4.98 4.32
N THR A 46 4.18 4.04 3.87
CA THR A 46 4.33 3.37 2.56
C THR A 46 3.22 3.77 1.60
N VAL A 47 1.96 3.75 2.06
CA VAL A 47 0.80 4.07 1.21
C VAL A 47 0.91 5.43 0.54
N ILE A 48 1.40 6.45 1.26
CA ILE A 48 1.36 7.83 0.78
C ILE A 48 2.47 8.09 -0.25
N PRO A 49 3.74 7.71 0.00
CA PRO A 49 4.77 7.74 -1.04
C PRO A 49 4.42 6.92 -2.28
N ASP A 50 3.87 5.71 -2.13
CA ASP A 50 3.55 4.84 -3.26
C ASP A 50 2.39 5.37 -4.11
N ASN A 51 1.34 5.88 -3.47
CA ASN A 51 0.19 6.50 -4.14
C ASN A 51 0.59 7.84 -4.80
N PHE A 52 1.47 8.61 -4.16
CA PHE A 52 2.07 9.79 -4.77
C PHE A 52 2.89 9.41 -6.01
N ARG A 53 3.78 8.42 -5.90
CA ARG A 53 4.62 7.96 -7.01
C ARG A 53 3.79 7.42 -8.17
N ALA A 54 2.71 6.68 -7.89
CA ALA A 54 1.80 6.20 -8.93
C ALA A 54 1.16 7.34 -9.71
N ARG A 55 0.64 8.34 -9.00
CA ARG A 55 0.04 9.53 -9.62
C ARG A 55 1.06 10.40 -10.33
N PHE A 56 2.27 10.50 -9.77
CA PHE A 56 3.37 11.24 -10.37
C PHE A 56 3.77 10.61 -11.72
N LEU A 57 3.98 9.29 -11.76
CA LEU A 57 4.31 8.56 -12.98
C LEU A 57 3.19 8.65 -14.04
N PHE A 58 1.93 8.63 -13.60
CA PHE A 58 0.78 8.90 -14.48
C PHE A 58 0.77 10.35 -15.00
N SER A 59 1.02 11.33 -14.13
CA SER A 59 0.94 12.76 -14.47
C SER A 59 2.11 13.28 -15.30
N GLU A 60 3.30 12.70 -15.19
CA GLU A 60 4.48 13.11 -15.96
C GLU A 60 4.40 12.75 -17.45
N GLY A 61 3.30 12.15 -17.90
CA GLY A 61 3.11 11.85 -19.32
C GLY A 61 4.05 10.75 -19.82
N SER A 62 4.57 9.90 -18.93
CA SER A 62 5.11 8.62 -19.38
C SER A 62 3.95 7.87 -20.03
N HIS A 63 3.98 7.68 -21.35
CA HIS A 63 2.93 6.99 -22.11
C HIS A 63 2.81 5.49 -21.73
N ALA A 64 3.37 5.09 -20.60
CA ALA A 64 3.42 3.72 -20.14
C ALA A 64 2.24 3.43 -19.20
N PRO A 65 1.51 2.32 -19.43
CA PRO A 65 0.42 1.90 -18.56
C PRO A 65 0.89 1.72 -17.11
N VAL A 66 0.16 2.34 -16.18
CA VAL A 66 0.39 2.21 -14.73
C VAL A 66 -0.71 1.34 -14.15
N TYR A 67 -0.35 0.30 -13.39
CA TYR A 67 -1.33 -0.55 -12.69
C TYR A 67 -1.09 -0.47 -11.19
N PHE A 68 -2.15 -0.13 -10.45
CA PHE A 68 -2.07 0.06 -9.00
C PHE A 68 -2.93 -0.96 -8.26
N TYR A 69 -2.43 -1.47 -7.13
CA TYR A 69 -3.18 -2.41 -6.30
C TYR A 69 -2.95 -2.22 -4.79
N GLN A 70 -3.91 -2.75 -4.03
CA GLN A 70 -3.83 -2.89 -2.58
C GLN A 70 -4.06 -4.35 -2.20
N PHE A 71 -3.04 -4.98 -1.61
CA PHE A 71 -3.18 -6.32 -1.01
C PHE A 71 -3.82 -6.21 0.38
N GLN A 72 -4.88 -6.98 0.62
CA GLN A 72 -5.71 -6.88 1.83
C GLN A 72 -5.94 -8.22 2.52
N HIS A 73 -5.47 -9.31 1.93
CA HIS A 73 -5.64 -10.66 2.45
C HIS A 73 -4.76 -10.90 3.68
N GLN A 74 -5.31 -11.59 4.69
CA GLN A 74 -4.55 -12.07 5.85
C GLN A 74 -4.13 -13.51 5.61
N PRO A 75 -2.83 -13.80 5.40
CA PRO A 75 -2.43 -15.16 5.11
C PRO A 75 -2.65 -16.09 6.30
N SER A 76 -3.21 -17.27 6.05
CA SER A 76 -3.54 -18.29 7.03
C SER A 76 -2.32 -18.70 7.87
N PHE A 77 -1.14 -18.85 7.25
CA PHE A 77 0.10 -19.19 7.95
C PHE A 77 0.54 -18.14 8.98
N THR A 78 0.12 -16.87 8.86
CA THR A 78 0.35 -15.84 9.89
C THR A 78 -0.67 -15.92 11.02
N LYS A 79 -1.92 -16.31 10.69
CA LYS A 79 -3.02 -16.48 11.63
C LYS A 79 -2.83 -17.72 12.50
N HIS A 80 -2.51 -18.86 11.89
CA HIS A 80 -2.34 -20.15 12.58
C HIS A 80 -1.15 -20.16 13.53
N LYS A 81 -0.10 -19.39 13.22
CA LYS A 81 1.10 -19.28 14.07
C LYS A 81 0.99 -18.17 15.13
N HIS A 82 -0.18 -17.54 15.26
CA HIS A 82 -0.41 -16.38 16.16
C HIS A 82 0.65 -15.28 16.04
N LEU A 83 1.27 -15.15 14.85
CA LEU A 83 2.35 -14.19 14.63
C LEU A 83 1.86 -12.74 14.67
N ARG A 84 0.54 -12.55 14.53
CA ARG A 84 -0.08 -11.22 14.53
C ARG A 84 -1.49 -11.22 15.11
N PRO A 85 -1.96 -10.08 15.66
CA PRO A 85 -3.34 -9.92 16.09
C PRO A 85 -4.35 -10.06 14.95
N SER A 86 -5.54 -10.59 15.25
CA SER A 86 -6.61 -10.85 14.27
C SER A 86 -7.15 -9.60 13.56
N HIS A 87 -7.04 -8.42 14.17
CA HIS A 87 -7.48 -7.17 13.55
C HIS A 87 -6.54 -6.69 12.45
N VAL A 88 -5.32 -7.24 12.36
CA VAL A 88 -4.37 -6.85 11.31
C VAL A 88 -4.56 -7.78 10.12
N ARG A 89 -5.12 -7.23 9.03
CA ARG A 89 -5.43 -7.99 7.82
C ARG A 89 -4.15 -8.35 7.04
N ALA A 90 -3.62 -7.41 6.25
CA ALA A 90 -2.38 -7.59 5.50
C ALA A 90 -1.24 -6.77 6.12
N ASP A 91 -0.05 -7.37 6.21
CA ASP A 91 1.21 -6.72 6.57
C ASP A 91 2.12 -6.47 5.39
N HIS A 92 3.17 -5.70 5.66
CA HIS A 92 4.29 -5.57 4.75
C HIS A 92 4.94 -6.94 4.50
N GLY A 93 5.12 -7.29 3.22
CA GLY A 93 5.73 -8.55 2.80
C GLY A 93 4.77 -9.72 2.58
N ASP A 94 3.55 -9.70 3.14
CA ASP A 94 2.60 -10.84 3.04
C ASP A 94 2.30 -11.24 1.58
N HIS A 95 2.15 -10.26 0.70
CA HIS A 95 1.92 -10.47 -0.73
C HIS A 95 3.02 -11.30 -1.42
N GLY A 96 4.25 -11.33 -0.90
CA GLY A 96 5.39 -11.99 -1.53
C GLY A 96 5.16 -13.49 -1.71
N ALA A 97 4.56 -14.16 -0.72
CA ALA A 97 4.17 -15.56 -0.79
C ALA A 97 3.12 -15.83 -1.90
N PHE A 98 2.38 -14.80 -2.32
CA PHE A 98 1.37 -14.92 -3.38
C PHE A 98 1.93 -14.56 -4.76
N VAL A 99 2.98 -13.73 -4.83
CA VAL A 99 3.65 -13.35 -6.08
C VAL A 99 4.69 -14.38 -6.51
N PHE A 100 5.48 -14.92 -5.57
CA PHE A 100 6.63 -15.78 -5.87
C PHE A 100 6.34 -17.28 -5.69
N GLY A 101 5.10 -17.64 -5.35
CA GLY A 101 4.72 -19.01 -5.06
C GLY A 101 4.76 -19.34 -3.57
N SER A 102 4.09 -20.44 -3.20
CA SER A 102 4.03 -20.93 -1.82
C SER A 102 5.33 -21.53 -1.30
N ASN A 103 6.32 -21.76 -2.18
CA ASN A 103 7.66 -22.21 -1.80
C ASN A 103 8.61 -21.01 -1.82
N LEU A 104 8.61 -20.24 -0.73
CA LEU A 104 9.38 -19.01 -0.62
C LEU A 104 10.62 -19.27 0.25
N TRP A 105 11.82 -19.04 -0.29
CA TRP A 105 13.10 -19.27 0.41
C TRP A 105 13.29 -20.71 0.95
N GLY A 106 12.79 -21.71 0.20
CA GLY A 106 12.86 -23.12 0.62
C GLY A 106 11.85 -23.51 1.70
N LEU A 107 11.03 -22.57 2.18
CA LEU A 107 9.92 -22.84 3.08
C LEU A 107 8.64 -23.06 2.28
N LYS A 108 8.08 -24.28 2.37
CA LYS A 108 6.73 -24.56 1.89
C LYS A 108 5.72 -23.97 2.87
N LEU A 109 5.04 -22.92 2.46
CA LEU A 109 3.94 -22.32 3.17
C LEU A 109 2.69 -23.15 2.95
N ASP A 110 2.01 -23.48 4.06
CA ASP A 110 0.71 -24.11 4.01
C ASP A 110 -0.34 -23.05 3.67
N LEU A 111 -1.05 -23.26 2.57
CA LEU A 111 -2.06 -22.34 2.02
C LEU A 111 -3.38 -23.09 1.89
N THR A 112 -4.49 -22.43 2.23
CA THR A 112 -5.83 -22.96 1.97
C THR A 112 -6.09 -23.05 0.47
N GLU A 113 -7.16 -23.75 0.06
CA GLU A 113 -7.51 -23.85 -1.36
C GLU A 113 -7.84 -22.49 -1.99
N GLU A 114 -8.48 -21.60 -1.24
CA GLU A 114 -8.75 -20.23 -1.65
C GLU A 114 -7.46 -19.41 -1.80
N GLU A 115 -6.51 -19.60 -0.89
CA GLU A 115 -5.19 -18.95 -0.96
C GLU A 115 -4.35 -19.48 -2.13
N LYS A 116 -4.42 -20.77 -2.43
CA LYS A 116 -3.78 -21.34 -3.63
C LYS A 116 -4.36 -20.73 -4.90
N LEU A 117 -5.68 -20.50 -4.94
CA LEU A 117 -6.32 -19.79 -6.06
C LEU A 117 -5.83 -18.33 -6.15
N LEU A 118 -5.76 -17.62 -5.03
CA LEU A 118 -5.21 -16.26 -4.97
C LEU A 118 -3.75 -16.21 -5.42
N ASN A 119 -2.92 -17.15 -4.96
CA ASN A 119 -1.51 -17.29 -5.33
C ASN A 119 -1.36 -17.51 -6.85
N ARG A 120 -2.10 -18.47 -7.44
CA ARG A 120 -2.10 -18.68 -8.90
C ARG A 120 -2.54 -17.44 -9.67
N ARG A 121 -3.55 -16.73 -9.19
CA ARG A 121 -4.05 -15.49 -9.80
C ARG A 121 -2.98 -14.40 -9.79
N MET A 122 -2.34 -14.18 -8.66
CA MET A 122 -1.26 -13.20 -8.53
C MET A 122 -0.05 -13.58 -9.39
N MET A 123 0.42 -14.82 -9.36
CA MET A 123 1.49 -15.27 -10.26
C MET A 123 1.14 -15.01 -11.75
N LYS A 124 -0.12 -15.25 -12.17
CA LYS A 124 -0.56 -14.98 -13.54
C LYS A 124 -0.54 -13.49 -13.89
N TYR A 125 -1.06 -12.61 -13.03
CA TYR A 125 -1.00 -11.16 -13.24
C TYR A 125 0.45 -10.67 -13.40
N TRP A 126 1.35 -11.07 -12.51
CA TRP A 126 2.76 -10.64 -12.54
C TRP A 126 3.48 -11.20 -13.77
N ALA A 127 3.25 -12.46 -14.13
CA ALA A 127 3.83 -13.05 -15.33
C ALA A 127 3.33 -12.40 -16.63
N ASN A 128 2.05 -12.05 -16.69
CA ASN A 128 1.48 -11.31 -17.84
C ASN A 128 2.08 -9.91 -17.94
N PHE A 129 2.15 -9.19 -16.82
CA PHE A 129 2.75 -7.86 -16.78
C PHE A 129 4.22 -7.88 -17.20
N ALA A 130 5.02 -8.84 -16.70
CA ALA A 130 6.41 -8.97 -17.07
C ALA A 130 6.62 -9.28 -18.57
N ARG A 131 5.68 -10.00 -19.20
CA ARG A 131 5.75 -10.36 -20.63
C ARG A 131 5.21 -9.29 -21.57
N HIS A 132 4.19 -8.55 -21.15
CA HIS A 132 3.35 -7.76 -22.07
C HIS A 132 3.12 -6.32 -21.60
N GLY A 133 3.53 -5.96 -20.38
CA GLY A 133 3.19 -4.67 -19.78
C GLY A 133 1.72 -4.53 -19.37
N ASN A 134 0.90 -5.57 -19.55
CA ASN A 134 -0.51 -5.62 -19.17
C ASN A 134 -0.76 -6.87 -18.32
N PRO A 135 -1.30 -6.75 -17.09
CA PRO A 135 -1.52 -7.91 -16.22
C PRO A 135 -2.72 -8.78 -16.66
N ASN A 136 -3.63 -8.24 -17.47
CA ASN A 136 -4.92 -8.87 -17.79
C ASN A 136 -4.81 -10.03 -18.78
N SER A 137 -5.68 -11.03 -18.63
CA SER A 137 -5.86 -12.14 -19.58
C SER A 137 -7.19 -12.85 -19.28
N GLU A 138 -7.64 -13.71 -20.19
CA GLU A 138 -8.84 -14.52 -19.97
C GLU A 138 -8.78 -15.33 -18.65
N GLY A 139 -9.93 -15.39 -17.97
CA GLY A 139 -10.08 -16.07 -16.68
C GLY A 139 -9.52 -15.31 -15.47
N LEU A 140 -9.02 -14.08 -15.64
CA LEU A 140 -8.65 -13.19 -14.54
C LEU A 140 -9.71 -12.11 -14.33
N PRO A 141 -10.00 -11.72 -13.08
CA PRO A 141 -10.68 -10.47 -12.80
C PRO A 141 -9.96 -9.30 -13.47
N TYR A 142 -10.70 -8.27 -13.86
CA TYR A 142 -10.10 -7.13 -14.53
C TYR A 142 -9.28 -6.29 -13.55
N TRP A 143 -8.03 -6.03 -13.89
CA TRP A 143 -7.15 -5.08 -13.22
C TRP A 143 -7.14 -3.78 -14.03
N PRO A 144 -7.78 -2.70 -13.54
CA PRO A 144 -7.86 -1.44 -14.25
C PRO A 144 -6.48 -0.78 -14.34
N GLU A 145 -6.20 -0.20 -15.49
CA GLU A 145 -5.13 0.78 -15.64
C GLU A 145 -5.47 2.03 -14.80
N LEU A 146 -4.46 2.61 -14.17
CA LEU A 146 -4.60 3.83 -13.41
C LEU A 146 -4.87 4.98 -14.39
N GLY A 147 -6.10 5.49 -14.37
CA GLY A 147 -6.52 6.65 -15.14
C GLY A 147 -7.11 7.74 -14.26
N TYR A 148 -7.80 8.70 -14.88
CA TYR A 148 -8.46 9.81 -14.17
C TYR A 148 -9.52 9.37 -13.16
N ASP A 149 -10.11 8.19 -13.36
CA ASP A 149 -11.07 7.58 -12.42
C ASP A 149 -10.41 7.00 -11.17
N ASP A 150 -9.07 7.03 -11.09
CA ASP A 150 -8.28 6.70 -9.90
C ASP A 150 -8.58 5.28 -9.37
N GLN A 151 -8.76 4.36 -10.30
CA GLN A 151 -9.10 2.97 -10.03
C GLN A 151 -7.86 2.17 -9.67
N TYR A 152 -8.05 1.19 -8.80
CA TYR A 152 -7.01 0.26 -8.38
C TYR A 152 -7.60 -1.12 -8.05
N LEU A 153 -6.78 -2.15 -8.17
CA LEU A 153 -7.20 -3.51 -7.83
C LEU A 153 -7.06 -3.75 -6.32
N GLN A 154 -8.14 -4.20 -5.69
CA GLN A 154 -8.12 -4.75 -4.34
C GLN A 154 -7.88 -6.24 -4.42
N LEU A 155 -6.71 -6.69 -3.96
CA LEU A 155 -6.34 -8.10 -3.93
C LEU A 155 -6.69 -8.72 -2.58
N ASP A 156 -7.72 -9.55 -2.60
CA ASP A 156 -8.12 -10.50 -1.55
C ASP A 156 -8.60 -11.79 -2.25
N ILE A 157 -9.13 -12.76 -1.51
CA ILE A 157 -9.70 -14.02 -2.07
C ILE A 157 -10.64 -13.72 -3.23
N GLN A 158 -11.53 -12.75 -3.03
CA GLN A 158 -12.39 -12.17 -4.06
C GLN A 158 -11.87 -10.77 -4.41
N PRO A 159 -11.23 -10.59 -5.58
CA PRO A 159 -10.73 -9.28 -5.98
C PRO A 159 -11.87 -8.32 -6.29
N ALA A 160 -11.66 -7.04 -6.02
CA ALA A 160 -12.60 -5.97 -6.33
C ALA A 160 -11.87 -4.75 -6.89
N VAL A 161 -12.58 -3.86 -7.55
CA VAL A 161 -12.02 -2.58 -8.00
C VAL A 161 -12.37 -1.50 -7.00
N GLY A 162 -11.34 -0.86 -6.45
CA GLY A 162 -11.47 0.33 -5.62
C GLY A 162 -11.29 1.61 -6.42
N ARG A 163 -11.60 2.75 -5.79
CA ARG A 163 -11.29 4.08 -6.30
C ARG A 163 -10.67 4.93 -5.20
N ALA A 164 -9.80 5.87 -5.60
CA ALA A 164 -9.30 6.92 -4.74
C ALA A 164 -8.68 6.42 -3.43
N LEU A 165 -7.72 5.48 -3.55
CA LEU A 165 -7.10 4.80 -2.41
C LEU A 165 -6.61 5.84 -1.39
N LYS A 166 -7.19 5.82 -0.18
CA LYS A 166 -6.83 6.72 0.94
C LYS A 166 -6.80 8.22 0.55
N ALA A 167 -7.65 8.67 -0.36
CA ALA A 167 -7.67 10.05 -0.86
C ALA A 167 -7.66 11.12 0.24
N ARG A 168 -8.46 10.96 1.32
CA ARG A 168 -8.46 11.91 2.45
C ARG A 168 -7.09 12.03 3.13
N LYS A 169 -6.38 10.92 3.29
CA LYS A 169 -5.03 10.93 3.87
C LYS A 169 -4.05 11.55 2.90
N LEU A 170 -4.12 11.18 1.62
CA LEU A 170 -3.29 11.78 0.58
C LEU A 170 -3.44 13.31 0.56
N GLN A 171 -4.68 13.81 0.57
CA GLN A 171 -5.00 15.24 0.65
C GLN A 171 -4.40 15.88 1.91
N PHE A 172 -4.55 15.26 3.08
CA PHE A 172 -4.00 15.80 4.31
C PHE A 172 -2.48 15.99 4.22
N TRP A 173 -1.75 14.99 3.74
CA TRP A 173 -0.29 15.03 3.68
C TRP A 173 0.25 15.89 2.54
N MET A 174 -0.42 15.92 1.38
CA MET A 174 0.04 16.68 0.22
C MET A 174 -0.36 18.15 0.25
N LYS A 175 -1.50 18.48 0.87
CA LYS A 175 -2.07 19.83 0.85
C LYS A 175 -2.13 20.42 2.25
N THR A 176 -2.92 19.81 3.13
CA THR A 176 -3.26 20.42 4.43
C THR A 176 -2.04 20.62 5.32
N LEU A 177 -1.14 19.64 5.41
CA LEU A 177 0.01 19.70 6.30
C LEU A 177 1.05 20.74 5.81
N PRO A 178 1.50 20.75 4.54
CA PRO A 178 2.39 21.80 4.04
C PRO A 178 1.82 23.22 4.20
N GLU A 179 0.54 23.43 3.90
CA GLU A 179 -0.14 24.72 4.08
C GLU A 179 -0.08 25.17 5.55
N LYS A 180 -0.37 24.28 6.50
CA LYS A 180 -0.31 24.58 7.94
C LYS A 180 1.10 24.88 8.43
N ILE A 181 2.12 24.17 7.90
CA ILE A 181 3.52 24.45 8.24
C ILE A 181 3.92 25.85 7.74
N GLN A 182 3.50 26.24 6.53
CA GLN A 182 3.80 27.57 5.99
C GLN A 182 3.08 28.68 6.78
N GLU A 183 1.82 28.48 7.15
CA GLU A 183 1.05 29.41 7.99
C GLU A 183 1.75 29.65 9.34
N LEU A 184 2.22 28.59 10.00
CA LEU A 184 2.96 28.67 11.25
C LEU A 184 4.28 29.42 11.10
N LYS A 185 5.07 29.14 10.05
CA LYS A 185 6.34 29.83 9.78
C LYS A 185 6.14 31.33 9.59
N ARG A 186 5.17 31.73 8.76
CA ARG A 186 4.82 33.15 8.54
C ARG A 186 4.36 33.86 9.81
N THR A 187 3.66 33.14 10.68
CA THR A 187 3.19 33.68 11.96
C THR A 187 4.35 33.90 12.93
N GLN A 188 5.32 32.97 12.95
CA GLN A 188 6.52 33.07 13.76
C GLN A 188 7.45 34.21 13.29
N GLU A 189 7.63 34.37 11.98
CA GLU A 189 8.40 35.48 11.39
C GLU A 189 7.82 36.84 11.81
N LYS A 190 6.50 37.03 11.66
CA LYS A 190 5.80 38.25 12.10
C LYS A 190 5.91 38.54 13.60
N HIS A 191 5.98 37.50 14.44
CA HIS A 191 6.12 37.65 15.89
C HIS A 191 7.54 38.01 16.32
N THR A 192 8.55 37.83 15.46
CA THR A 192 9.96 38.10 15.77
C THR A 192 10.43 39.48 15.26
N GLU A 193 9.62 40.13 14.42
CA GLU A 193 9.87 41.47 13.86
C GLU A 193 9.20 42.61 14.66
N LEU A 194 8.53 42.30 15.77
CA LEU A 194 7.91 43.24 16.72
C LEU A 194 8.69 43.31 18.03
#